data_AF-A0A1G9RF53-F1
#
_entry.id   AF-A0A1G9RF53-F1
#
_cell.length_a   1.000
_cell.length_b   1.000
_cell.length_c   1.000
_cell.angle_alpha   90.00
_cell.angle_beta   90.00
_cell.angle_gamma   90.00
#
_symmetry.space_group_name_H-M   'P 1'
#
loop_
_entity.id
_entity.type
_entity.pdbx_description
1 polymer ?
#
loop_
_entity_poly.entity_id
_entity_poly.type
_entity_poly.pdbx_seq_one_letter_code
_entity_poly.pdbx_strand_id
1 'polypeptide(L)'
;MVRAGDTVLAELHDITVDMPWFTARLRPRNGFEAVRGLFADEVRLLNAEPFDEEAWEAAYERVAEAVVLVRPVGETVEDFLLHIDGEEARFRI
;
A
#
# COMPACT_ATOMS: atom_id res chain seq x y z
N MET A 1 -2.78 6.97 -6.38
CA MET A 1 -1.41 6.60 -6.81
C MET A 1 -0.52 6.48 -5.60
N VAL A 2 0.52 5.67 -5.66
CA VAL A 2 1.53 5.49 -4.60
C VAL A 2 2.78 6.28 -4.98
N ARG A 3 3.29 7.11 -4.06
CA ARG A 3 4.45 7.99 -4.30
C ARG A 3 5.49 7.86 -3.19
N ALA A 4 6.76 8.08 -3.53
CA ALA A 4 7.84 8.38 -2.59
C ALA A 4 8.47 9.72 -2.97
N GLY A 5 8.30 10.73 -2.11
CA GLY A 5 8.59 12.13 -2.45
C GLY A 5 7.88 12.56 -3.74
N ASP A 6 8.64 13.04 -4.72
CA ASP A 6 8.13 13.45 -6.03
C ASP A 6 8.01 12.33 -7.07
N THR A 7 8.42 11.11 -6.71
CA THR A 7 8.40 9.96 -7.62
C THR A 7 7.10 9.19 -7.51
N VAL A 8 6.41 9.01 -8.63
CA VAL A 8 5.26 8.09 -8.72
C VAL A 8 5.78 6.66 -8.85
N LEU A 9 5.55 5.86 -7.81
CA LEU A 9 5.98 4.46 -7.75
C LEU A 9 4.95 3.54 -8.38
N ALA A 10 3.66 3.80 -8.22
CA ALA A 10 2.62 2.99 -8.83
C ALA A 10 1.31 3.77 -9.02
N GLU A 11 0.54 3.34 -9.99
CA GLU A 11 -0.83 3.81 -10.18
C GLU A 11 -1.82 2.73 -9.74
N LEU A 12 -2.94 3.17 -9.14
CA LEU A 12 -4.04 2.29 -8.73
C LEU A 12 -5.20 2.54 -9.69
N HIS A 13 -5.65 1.47 -10.36
CA HIS A 13 -6.69 1.49 -11.38
C HIS A 13 -7.81 0.51 -11.03
N ASP A 14 -8.91 0.56 -11.78
CA ASP A 14 -10.04 -0.36 -11.60
C ASP A 14 -10.56 -0.40 -10.15
N ILE A 15 -10.69 0.80 -9.54
CA ILE A 15 -11.07 0.93 -8.13
C ILE A 15 -12.49 0.41 -7.93
N THR A 16 -12.64 -0.55 -7.03
CA THR A 16 -13.95 -1.00 -6.54
C THR A 16 -14.10 -0.70 -5.05
N VAL A 17 -15.33 -0.47 -4.63
CA VAL A 17 -15.67 -0.12 -3.24
C VAL A 17 -16.35 -1.30 -2.58
N ASP A 18 -15.76 -1.79 -1.49
CA ASP A 18 -16.29 -2.85 -0.63
C ASP A 18 -16.14 -2.40 0.84
N MET A 19 -17.04 -1.50 1.25
CA MET A 19 -16.90 -0.72 2.50
C MET A 19 -16.59 -1.63 3.70
N PRO A 20 -15.56 -1.30 4.53
CA PRO A 20 -14.80 -0.04 4.55
C PRO A 20 -13.58 0.00 3.61
N TRP A 21 -13.40 -1.01 2.75
CA TRP A 21 -12.23 -1.16 1.91
C TRP A 21 -12.46 -0.69 0.47
N PHE A 22 -11.36 -0.34 -0.17
CA PHE A 22 -11.23 -0.21 -1.61
C PHE A 22 -10.32 -1.31 -2.11
N THR A 23 -10.60 -1.83 -3.31
CA THR A 23 -9.65 -2.69 -4.03
C THR A 23 -9.30 -2.05 -5.36
N ALA A 24 -8.09 -2.29 -5.85
CA ALA A 24 -7.61 -1.75 -7.11
C ALA A 24 -6.54 -2.66 -7.74
N ARG A 25 -6.35 -2.51 -9.05
CA ARG A 25 -5.21 -3.07 -9.77
C ARG A 25 -4.01 -2.12 -9.69
N LEU A 26 -2.86 -2.66 -9.32
CA LEU A 26 -1.59 -1.96 -9.28
C LEU A 26 -0.94 -1.97 -10.66
N ARG A 27 -0.53 -0.79 -11.13
CA ARG A 27 0.42 -0.65 -12.25
C ARG A 27 1.74 -0.09 -11.73
N PRO A 28 2.76 -0.93 -11.51
CA PRO A 28 4.04 -0.47 -11.00
C PRO A 28 4.76 0.42 -12.03
N ARG A 29 5.50 1.40 -11.54
CA ARG A 29 6.36 2.31 -12.31
C ARG A 29 7.83 2.06 -11.94
N ASN A 30 8.73 2.75 -12.65
CA ASN A 30 10.15 2.70 -12.32
C ASN A 30 10.34 3.21 -10.87
N GLY A 31 10.94 2.38 -10.03
CA GLY A 31 11.14 2.64 -8.59
C GLY A 31 10.26 1.81 -7.66
N PHE A 32 9.15 1.20 -8.12
CA PHE A 32 8.29 0.40 -7.24
C PHE A 32 9.02 -0.79 -6.60
N GLU A 33 9.96 -1.40 -7.33
CA GLU A 33 10.74 -2.54 -6.83
C GLU A 33 11.54 -2.20 -5.55
N ALA A 34 11.86 -0.92 -5.31
CA ALA A 34 12.52 -0.49 -4.09
C ALA A 34 11.64 -0.64 -2.84
N VAL A 35 10.32 -0.57 -2.98
CA VAL A 35 9.34 -0.69 -1.88
C VAL A 35 8.52 -1.98 -1.94
N ARG A 36 8.55 -2.72 -3.05
CA ARG A 36 7.80 -3.99 -3.20
C ARG A 36 8.08 -4.96 -2.05
N GLY A 37 9.33 -5.04 -1.61
CA GLY A 37 9.73 -5.88 -0.48
C GLY A 37 9.04 -5.51 0.83
N LEU A 38 8.77 -4.23 1.07
CA LEU A 38 8.09 -3.77 2.29
C LEU A 38 6.65 -4.28 2.34
N PHE A 39 5.91 -4.14 1.23
CA PHE A 39 4.55 -4.66 1.11
C PHE A 39 4.49 -6.17 1.21
N ALA A 40 5.42 -6.88 0.55
CA ALA A 40 5.47 -8.33 0.63
C ALA A 40 5.69 -8.82 2.07
N ASP A 41 6.52 -8.12 2.84
CA ASP A 41 6.81 -8.48 4.23
C ASP A 41 5.63 -8.15 5.16
N GLU A 42 4.97 -7.01 4.95
CA GLU A 42 3.73 -6.61 5.64
C GLU A 42 2.59 -7.62 5.38
N VAL A 43 2.30 -7.95 4.13
CA VAL A 43 1.27 -8.94 3.75
C VAL A 43 1.62 -10.33 4.28
N ARG A 44 2.89 -10.73 4.29
CA ARG A 44 3.34 -12.01 4.87
C ARG A 44 3.03 -12.07 6.37
N LEU A 45 3.24 -10.98 7.11
CA LEU A 45 2.94 -10.89 8.54
C LEU A 45 1.43 -10.85 8.80
N LEU A 46 0.67 -10.15 7.97
CA LEU A 46 -0.79 -10.11 8.05
C LEU A 46 -1.43 -11.51 7.93
N ASN A 47 -0.84 -12.37 7.10
CA ASN A 47 -1.31 -13.73 6.87
C ASN A 47 -0.60 -14.78 7.77
N ALA A 48 0.22 -14.35 8.73
CA ALA A 48 0.92 -15.26 9.62
C ALA A 48 -0.03 -15.93 10.61
N GLU A 49 0.24 -17.18 10.93
CA GLU A 49 -0.50 -17.96 11.92
C GLU A 49 0.49 -18.59 12.92
N PRO A 50 0.49 -18.18 14.20
CA PRO A 50 -0.38 -17.15 14.79
C PRO A 50 -0.08 -15.74 14.27
N PHE A 51 -1.10 -14.89 14.23
CA PHE A 51 -0.95 -13.47 13.91
C PHE A 51 -0.17 -12.74 15.02
N ASP A 52 0.87 -12.02 14.62
CA ASP A 52 1.70 -11.18 15.49
C ASP A 52 1.43 -9.70 15.14
N GLU A 53 0.57 -9.08 15.94
CA GLU A 53 0.09 -7.71 15.71
C GLU A 53 1.23 -6.68 15.78
N GLU A 54 2.12 -6.79 16.77
CA GLU A 54 3.26 -5.86 16.93
C GLU A 54 4.24 -5.96 15.76
N ALA A 55 4.53 -7.18 15.30
CA ALA A 55 5.40 -7.37 14.15
C ALA A 55 4.79 -6.80 12.86
N TRP A 56 3.48 -6.99 12.67
CA TRP A 56 2.75 -6.44 11.54
C TRP A 56 2.68 -4.92 11.57
N GLU A 57 2.37 -4.31 12.73
CA GLU A 57 2.36 -2.85 12.89
C GLU A 57 3.71 -2.23 12.54
N ALA A 58 4.82 -2.80 13.04
CA ALA A 58 6.17 -2.34 12.70
C ALA A 58 6.53 -2.52 11.20
N ALA A 59 5.91 -3.48 10.51
CA ALA A 59 6.04 -3.60 9.06
C ALA A 59 5.21 -2.55 8.31
N TYR A 60 4.01 -2.28 8.81
CA TYR A 60 3.14 -1.25 8.27
C TYR A 60 3.73 0.16 8.43
N GLU A 61 4.32 0.48 9.58
CA GLU A 61 5.01 1.76 9.80
C GLU A 61 6.12 1.99 8.77
N ARG A 62 6.93 0.96 8.47
CA ARG A 62 7.96 1.04 7.41
C ARG A 62 7.37 1.34 6.03
N VAL A 63 6.18 0.81 5.72
CA VAL A 63 5.46 1.14 4.48
C VAL A 63 5.01 2.61 4.52
N ALA A 64 4.38 3.05 5.61
CA ALA A 64 3.87 4.41 5.77
C ALA A 64 4.98 5.48 5.77
N GLU A 65 6.18 5.15 6.26
CA GLU A 65 7.36 6.02 6.15
C GLU A 65 7.91 6.11 4.72
N ALA A 66 7.80 5.03 3.95
CA ALA A 66 8.38 4.93 2.62
C ALA A 66 7.49 5.56 1.53
N VAL A 67 6.17 5.54 1.71
CA VAL A 67 5.24 5.97 0.66
C VAL A 67 4.06 6.79 1.18
N VAL A 68 3.50 7.60 0.29
CA VAL A 68 2.22 8.28 0.50
C VAL A 68 1.19 7.84 -0.55
N LEU A 69 -0.07 7.75 -0.14
CA LEU A 69 -1.19 7.55 -1.03
C LEU A 69 -1.74 8.91 -1.48
N VAL A 70 -1.86 9.10 -2.80
CA VAL A 70 -2.31 10.37 -3.39
C VAL A 70 -3.56 10.17 -4.24
N ARG A 71 -4.59 10.98 -3.99
CA ARG A 71 -5.84 11.00 -4.75
C ARG A 71 -5.60 11.52 -6.18
N PRO A 72 -6.47 11.21 -7.16
CA PRO A 72 -6.33 11.72 -8.53
C PRO A 72 -6.24 13.25 -8.64
N VAL A 73 -6.84 13.97 -7.68
CA VAL A 73 -6.81 15.44 -7.59
C VAL A 73 -5.53 16.01 -6.95
N GLY A 74 -4.56 15.15 -6.59
CA GLY A 74 -3.25 15.55 -6.07
C GLY A 74 -3.14 15.64 -4.54
N GLU A 75 -4.25 15.45 -3.82
CA GLU A 75 -4.29 15.45 -2.36
C GLU A 75 -3.66 14.18 -1.78
N THR A 76 -2.76 14.34 -0.81
CA THR A 76 -2.17 13.25 -0.02
C THR A 76 -3.16 12.79 1.05
N VAL A 77 -3.27 11.47 1.24
CA VAL A 77 -4.04 10.89 2.34
C VAL A 77 -3.11 10.73 3.55
N GLU A 78 -3.49 11.30 4.69
CA GLU A 78 -2.69 11.25 5.92
C GLU A 78 -2.82 9.90 6.63
N ASP A 79 -4.04 9.49 6.95
CA ASP A 79 -4.33 8.21 7.59
C ASP A 79 -4.88 7.21 6.57
N PHE A 80 -4.02 6.32 6.07
CA PHE A 80 -4.44 5.23 5.21
C PHE A 80 -4.09 3.87 5.82
N LEU A 81 -4.63 2.81 5.23
CA LEU A 81 -4.06 1.46 5.24
C LEU A 81 -3.88 1.05 3.79
N LEU A 82 -2.76 0.40 3.46
CA LEU A 82 -2.48 -0.03 2.10
C LEU A 82 -1.73 -1.37 2.12
N HIS A 83 -2.37 -2.38 1.58
CA HIS A 83 -1.81 -3.70 1.32
C HIS A 83 -1.60 -3.84 -0.18
N ILE A 84 -0.43 -4.32 -0.57
CA ILE A 84 -0.16 -4.66 -1.97
C ILE A 84 0.36 -6.10 -2.04
N ASP A 85 -0.39 -6.95 -2.72
CA ASP A 85 0.00 -8.33 -3.02
C ASP A 85 0.03 -8.53 -4.54
N GLY A 86 1.23 -8.75 -5.08
CA GLY A 86 1.46 -8.86 -6.52
C GLY A 86 1.02 -7.61 -7.28
N GLU A 87 -0.13 -7.70 -7.95
CA GLU A 87 -0.77 -6.63 -8.74
C GLU A 87 -2.11 -6.17 -8.15
N GLU A 88 -2.44 -6.61 -6.94
CA GLU A 88 -3.67 -6.24 -6.25
C GLU A 88 -3.34 -5.31 -5.08
N ALA A 89 -4.11 -4.24 -4.97
CA ALA A 89 -4.04 -3.30 -3.86
C ALA A 89 -5.36 -3.32 -3.10
N ARG A 90 -5.29 -3.38 -1.77
CA ARG A 90 -6.42 -3.16 -0.88
C ARG A 90 -6.09 -2.02 0.05
N PHE A 91 -6.96 -1.02 0.14
CA PHE A 91 -6.68 0.16 0.94
C PHE A 91 -7.91 0.73 1.61
N ARG A 92 -7.69 1.47 2.70
CA ARG A 92 -8.67 2.24 3.44
C ARG A 92 -8.14 3.66 3.63
N ILE A 93 -9.02 4.65 3.56
CA ILE A 93 -8.75 6.09 3.68
C ILE A 93 -9.88 6.79 4.41
#